data_AF-A0A9E3W5B6-F1
#
_entry.id   AF-A0A9E3W5B6-F1
#
_cell.length_a   1.000
_cell.length_b   1.000
_cell.length_c   1.000
_cell.angle_alpha   90.00
_cell.angle_beta   90.00
_cell.angle_gamma   90.00
#
_symmetry.space_group_name_H-M   'P 1'
#
loop_
_entity.id
_entity.type
_entity.pdbx_description
1 polymer ?
#
loop_
_entity_poly.entity_id
_entity_poly.type
_entity_poly.pdbx_seq_one_letter_code
_entity_poly.pdbx_strand_id
1 'polypeptide(L)'
;MGEMIWLEVLGRHREVVSRHRLGGSPFAIGRGYDNDLVLDDPAVAPRHVVIARDAAGGEWAAEDQGSLNGILVEGAPAPARRVILARDTV
;
A
#
# COMPACT_ATOMS: atom_id res chain seq x y z
N MET A 1 -5.32 -4.59 23.04
CA MET A 1 -5.95 -3.72 22.04
C MET A 1 -4.98 -3.59 20.88
N GLY A 2 -5.32 -4.11 19.70
CA GLY A 2 -4.42 -4.07 18.54
C GLY A 2 -4.21 -2.65 18.03
N GLU A 3 -3.02 -2.38 17.48
CA GLU A 3 -2.73 -1.11 16.83
C GLU A 3 -3.69 -0.91 15.64
N MET A 4 -4.37 0.23 15.60
CA MET A 4 -5.28 0.56 14.50
C MET A 4 -4.50 1.34 13.45
N ILE A 5 -4.38 0.74 12.26
CA ILE A 5 -3.69 1.35 11.13
C ILE A 5 -4.72 1.82 10.11
N TRP A 6 -4.53 3.04 9.64
CA TRP A 6 -5.31 3.65 8.57
C TRP A 6 -4.43 3.83 7.34
N LEU A 7 -4.97 3.47 6.20
CA LEU A 7 -4.44 3.82 4.88
C LEU A 7 -5.20 5.06 4.41
N GLU A 8 -4.46 6.10 4.07
CA GLU A 8 -5.02 7.31 3.45
C GLU A 8 -4.68 7.29 1.96
N VAL A 9 -5.71 7.38 1.12
CA VAL A 9 -5.51 7.55 -0.33
C VAL A 9 -5.45 9.05 -0.60
N LEU A 10 -4.31 9.51 -1.10
CA LEU A 10 -4.08 10.92 -1.39
C LEU A 10 -4.42 11.24 -2.84
N GLY A 11 -5.05 12.38 -3.06
CA GLY A 11 -5.26 12.97 -4.36
C GLY A 11 -4.00 13.67 -4.88
N ARG A 12 -4.08 14.21 -6.10
CA ARG A 12 -2.94 14.86 -6.77
C ARG A 12 -2.43 16.10 -6.03
N HIS A 13 -3.26 16.73 -5.21
CA HIS A 13 -2.92 17.92 -4.43
C HIS A 13 -2.67 17.60 -2.95
N ARG A 14 -2.43 16.32 -2.61
CA ARG A 14 -2.19 15.79 -1.25
C ARG A 14 -3.38 15.91 -0.30
N GLU A 15 -4.57 16.14 -0.83
CA GLU A 15 -5.82 16.00 -0.09
C GLU A 15 -6.13 14.52 0.17
N VAL A 16 -6.65 14.19 1.36
CA VAL A 16 -7.12 12.83 1.65
C VAL A 16 -8.44 12.61 0.93
N VAL A 17 -8.42 11.73 -0.08
CA VAL A 17 -9.59 11.35 -0.89
C VAL A 17 -10.40 10.27 -0.18
N SER A 18 -9.74 9.30 0.44
CA SER A 18 -10.40 8.26 1.23
C SER A 18 -9.52 7.73 2.36
N ARG A 19 -10.16 7.09 3.35
CA ARG A 19 -9.50 6.41 4.46
C ARG A 19 -10.01 4.99 4.56
N HIS A 20 -9.08 4.04 4.67
CA HIS A 20 -9.37 2.62 4.80
C HIS A 20 -8.69 2.09 6.04
N ARG A 21 -9.44 1.41 6.90
CA ARG A 21 -8.83 0.69 8.01
C ARG A 21 -8.12 -0.53 7.45
N LEU A 22 -6.87 -0.76 7.85
CA LEU A 22 -6.17 -1.99 7.50
C LEU A 22 -6.90 -3.17 8.17
N GLY A 23 -7.63 -3.93 7.35
CA GLY A 23 -8.60 -4.92 7.83
C GLY A 23 -7.99 -6.23 8.29
N GLY A 24 -6.76 -6.53 7.88
CA GLY A 24 -6.06 -7.78 8.14
C GLY A 24 -4.66 -7.80 7.55
N SER A 25 -4.03 -8.97 7.58
CA SER A 25 -2.74 -9.25 6.96
C SER A 25 -2.81 -10.64 6.32
N PRO A 26 -2.58 -10.79 5.01
CA PRO A 26 -2.26 -9.74 4.04
C PRO A 26 -3.45 -8.83 3.70
N PHE A 27 -3.16 -7.65 3.16
CA PHE A 27 -4.15 -6.68 2.64
C PHE A 27 -3.71 -6.23 1.23
N ALA A 28 -4.51 -6.56 0.21
CA ALA A 28 -4.18 -6.34 -1.18
C ALA A 28 -4.72 -4.98 -1.69
N ILE A 29 -3.91 -4.32 -2.52
CA ILE A 29 -4.23 -3.04 -3.16
C ILE A 29 -3.94 -3.14 -4.66
N GLY A 30 -4.88 -2.70 -5.48
CA GLY A 30 -4.76 -2.71 -6.93
C GLY A 30 -6.02 -2.17 -7.60
N ARG A 31 -6.04 -2.12 -8.94
CA ARG A 31 -7.25 -1.69 -9.68
C ARG A 31 -8.25 -2.82 -9.97
N GLY A 32 -7.85 -4.06 -9.69
CA GLY A 32 -8.73 -5.22 -9.82
C GLY A 32 -9.75 -5.26 -8.69
N TYR A 33 -10.98 -5.73 -8.98
CA TYR A 33 -12.05 -5.85 -7.99
C TYR A 33 -11.84 -6.96 -6.95
N ASP A 34 -10.75 -7.72 -7.07
CA ASP A 34 -10.35 -8.79 -6.16
C ASP A 34 -9.43 -8.31 -5.03
N ASN A 35 -9.10 -7.02 -4.96
CA ASN A 35 -8.29 -6.43 -3.89
C ASN A 35 -9.15 -5.92 -2.73
N ASP A 36 -8.56 -5.85 -1.53
CA ASP A 36 -9.20 -5.27 -0.34
C ASP A 36 -9.40 -3.75 -0.48
N LEU A 37 -8.46 -3.07 -1.14
CA LEU A 37 -8.59 -1.68 -1.56
C LEU A 37 -8.45 -1.59 -3.08
N VAL A 38 -9.55 -1.19 -3.72
CA VAL A 38 -9.58 -0.93 -5.16
C VAL A 38 -9.24 0.52 -5.44
N LEU A 39 -8.19 0.76 -6.23
CA LEU A 39 -7.81 2.08 -6.72
C LEU A 39 -8.19 2.20 -8.20
N ASP A 40 -9.06 3.15 -8.53
CA ASP A 40 -9.44 3.44 -9.92
C ASP A 40 -8.39 4.35 -10.59
N ASP A 41 -7.21 3.80 -10.82
CA ASP A 41 -6.10 4.48 -11.50
C ASP A 41 -5.50 3.56 -12.59
N PRO A 42 -5.46 3.99 -13.87
CA PRO A 42 -4.84 3.22 -14.95
C PRO A 42 -3.35 2.89 -14.75
N ALA A 43 -2.62 3.68 -13.96
CA ALA A 43 -1.22 3.45 -13.63
C ALA A 43 -1.02 2.37 -12.55
N VAL A 44 -2.10 1.99 -11.86
CA VAL A 44 -2.09 0.92 -10.86
C VAL A 44 -2.32 -0.43 -11.56
N ALA A 45 -1.60 -1.45 -11.13
CA ALA A 45 -1.75 -2.80 -11.68
C ALA A 45 -3.01 -3.47 -11.12
N PRO A 46 -3.64 -4.44 -11.83
CA PRO A 46 -4.79 -5.16 -11.29
C PRO A 46 -4.54 -5.72 -9.90
N ARG A 47 -3.35 -6.28 -9.66
CA ARG A 47 -2.80 -6.58 -8.33
C ARG A 47 -1.46 -5.86 -8.25
N HIS A 48 -1.37 -4.83 -7.41
CA HIS A 48 -0.21 -3.94 -7.44
C HIS A 48 0.69 -4.16 -6.23
N VAL A 49 0.13 -4.05 -5.03
CA VAL A 49 0.89 -4.15 -3.79
C VAL A 49 0.09 -4.91 -2.73
N VAL A 50 0.80 -5.69 -1.92
CA VAL A 50 0.24 -6.35 -0.74
C VAL A 50 0.91 -5.76 0.49
N ILE A 51 0.10 -5.34 1.46
CA ILE A 51 0.56 -4.96 2.80
C ILE A 51 0.46 -6.19 3.69
N ALA A 52 1.60 -6.66 4.20
CA ALA A 52 1.68 -7.82 5.08
C ALA A 52 2.62 -7.57 6.26
N ARG A 53 2.41 -8.27 7.36
CA ARG A 53 3.44 -8.38 8.39
C ARG A 53 4.54 -9.30 7.88
N ASP A 54 5.78 -9.02 8.25
CA ASP A 54 6.87 -9.97 8.05
C ASP A 54 6.58 -11.34 8.72
N ALA A 55 7.33 -12.38 8.35
CA ALA A 55 7.15 -13.72 8.89
C ALA A 55 7.39 -13.83 10.41
N ALA A 56 8.08 -12.85 11.02
CA ALA A 56 8.27 -12.76 12.46
C ALA A 56 7.12 -12.03 13.17
N GLY A 57 6.14 -11.51 12.41
CA GLY A 57 5.01 -10.73 12.90
C GLY A 57 5.38 -9.32 13.37
N GLY A 58 6.60 -8.86 13.10
CA GLY A 58 7.16 -7.62 13.62
C GLY A 58 6.69 -6.39 12.86
N GLU A 59 7.23 -6.20 11.66
CA GLU A 59 7.06 -4.99 10.87
C GLU A 59 6.02 -5.17 9.76
N TRP A 60 5.31 -4.09 9.45
CA TRP A 60 4.49 -4.04 8.24
C TRP A 60 5.38 -3.75 7.04
N ALA A 61 5.13 -4.43 5.94
CA ALA A 61 5.81 -4.20 4.68
C ALA A 61 4.78 -4.12 3.55
N ALA A 62 5.07 -3.25 2.59
CA ALA A 62 4.42 -3.22 1.29
C ALA A 62 5.27 -4.01 0.29
N GLU A 63 4.67 -4.99 -0.38
CA GLU A 63 5.32 -5.88 -1.33
C GLU A 63 4.68 -5.76 -2.72
N ASP A 64 5.46 -5.28 -3.68
CA ASP A 64 5.04 -5.14 -5.06
C ASP A 64 4.81 -6.51 -5.70
N GLN A 65 3.69 -6.64 -6.42
CA GLN A 65 3.24 -7.90 -7.02
C GLN A 65 3.66 -8.03 -8.50
N GLY A 66 4.82 -7.48 -8.86
CA GLY A 66 5.31 -7.48 -10.24
C GLY A 66 4.72 -6.36 -11.08
N SER A 67 4.37 -5.22 -10.47
CA SER A 67 3.82 -4.10 -11.22
C SER A 67 4.88 -3.45 -12.13
N LEU A 68 4.39 -2.70 -13.13
CA LEU A 68 5.24 -1.96 -14.07
C LEU A 68 5.93 -0.76 -13.39
N ASN A 69 5.21 -0.04 -12.54
CA ASN A 69 5.67 1.21 -11.94
C ASN A 69 6.42 0.99 -10.60
N GLY A 70 6.19 -0.13 -9.93
CA GLY A 70 6.75 -0.42 -8.61
C GLY A 70 6.17 0.46 -7.51
N ILE A 71 6.75 0.38 -6.31
CA ILE A 71 6.39 1.22 -5.17
C ILE A 71 7.42 2.36 -5.08
N LEU A 72 6.97 3.60 -5.27
CA LEU A 72 7.81 4.78 -5.05
C LEU A 72 7.45 5.42 -3.71
N VAL A 73 8.43 5.55 -2.83
CA VAL A 73 8.30 6.20 -1.52
C VAL A 73 8.77 7.65 -1.63
N GLU A 74 8.09 8.57 -0.95
CA GLU A 74 8.46 9.98 -0.90
C GLU A 74 9.93 10.15 -0.44
N GLY A 75 10.74 10.83 -1.26
CA GLY A 75 12.17 11.04 -1.01
C GLY A 75 13.10 9.90 -1.44
N ALA A 76 12.58 8.77 -1.92
CA ALA A 76 13.41 7.71 -2.48
C ALA A 76 13.84 8.03 -3.93
N PRO A 77 15.08 7.65 -4.34
CA PRO A 77 15.61 7.97 -5.67
C PRO A 77 15.03 7.11 -6.80
N ALA A 78 14.40 5.97 -6.47
CA ALA A 78 13.84 5.03 -7.43
C ALA A 78 12.76 4.14 -6.76
N PRO A 79 11.88 3.50 -7.56
CA PRO A 79 10.92 2.52 -7.05
C PRO A 79 11.59 1.28 -6.43
N ALA A 80 10.93 0.70 -5.43
CA ALA A 80 11.34 -0.52 -4.75
C ALA A 80 10.30 -1.65 -4.94
N ARG A 81 10.74 -2.91 -4.75
CA ARG A 81 9.86 -4.09 -4.73
C ARG A 81 9.30 -4.40 -3.34
N ARG A 82 9.98 -3.93 -2.29
CA ARG A 82 9.58 -4.09 -0.89
C ARG A 82 9.92 -2.83 -0.12
N VAL A 83 8.98 -2.37 0.70
CA VAL A 83 9.14 -1.19 1.56
C VAL A 83 8.70 -1.57 2.96
N ILE A 84 9.53 -1.31 3.97
CA ILE A 84 9.11 -1.39 5.38
C ILE A 84 8.30 -0.14 5.71
N LEU A 85 7.09 -0.34 6.19
CA LEU A 85 6.15 0.73 6.49
C LEU A 85 6.36 1.20 7.93
N ALA A 86 6.69 2.49 8.05
CA ALA A 86 6.69 3.19 9.32
C ALA A 86 5.41 4.04 9.45
N ARG A 87 5.28 4.79 10.55
CA ARG A 87 4.25 5.83 10.62
C ARG A 87 4.47 6.85 9.51
N ASP A 88 3.37 7.30 8.91
CA ASP A 88 3.35 8.36 7.90
C ASP A 88 4.19 8.08 6.64
N THR A 89 4.35 6.80 6.26
CA THR A 89 4.94 6.43 4.97
C THR A 89 4.02 6.83 3.82
N VAL A 90 4.54 7.61 2.87
CA VAL A 90 3.84 8.07 1.66
C VAL A 90 4.55 7.54 0.42
#